data_AF-A0A8I0J9S8-F1
#
_entry.id   AF-A0A8I0J9S8-F1
#
_cell.length_a   1.000
_cell.length_b   1.000
_cell.length_c   1.000
_cell.angle_alpha   90.00
_cell.angle_beta   90.00
_cell.angle_gamma   90.00
#
_symmetry.space_group_name_H-M   'P 1'
#
loop_
_entity.id
_entity.type
_entity.pdbx_description
1 polymer ?
#
loop_
_entity_poly.entity_id
_entity_poly.type
_entity_poly.pdbx_seq_one_letter_code
_entity_poly.pdbx_strand_id
1 'polypeptide(L)'
;MTHMDLAEGYVHSTGGSYIAGSFSFTDNWAHSWGVAIARKVKVGRQTVLLINSMKYSVSTSAHRGSIRRAAQAAGLRMFEVPNLHIDHDHEANLRFYLARITDLKARRVSALKPAKYDQLIQELQQEMSDYIDLFEPEQQKEAA
;
A
#
# COMPACT_ATOMS: atom_id res chain seq x y z
N MET A 1 -18.56 -6.98 -15.76
CA MET A 1 -17.94 -6.47 -14.53
C MET A 1 -16.47 -6.19 -14.83
N THR A 2 -16.06 -4.93 -14.72
CA THR A 2 -14.70 -4.48 -15.05
C THR A 2 -13.75 -4.66 -13.87
N HIS A 3 -12.44 -4.52 -14.09
CA HIS A 3 -11.47 -4.49 -12.99
C HIS A 3 -11.70 -3.33 -12.01
N MET A 4 -12.32 -2.23 -12.47
CA MET A 4 -12.66 -1.09 -11.61
C MET A 4 -13.85 -1.43 -10.71
N ASP A 5 -14.92 -2.02 -11.25
CA ASP A 5 -16.10 -2.43 -10.47
C ASP A 5 -15.70 -3.36 -9.32
N LEU A 6 -14.74 -4.25 -9.57
CA LEU A 6 -14.19 -5.17 -8.56
C LEU A 6 -13.34 -4.46 -7.51
N ALA A 7 -12.53 -3.49 -7.94
CA ALA A 7 -11.71 -2.71 -7.03
C ALA A 7 -12.57 -1.85 -6.11
N GLU A 8 -13.64 -1.25 -6.64
CA GLU A 8 -14.64 -0.51 -5.87
C GLU A 8 -15.38 -1.42 -4.90
N GLY A 9 -15.86 -2.59 -5.39
CA GLY A 9 -16.50 -3.59 -4.53
C GLY A 9 -15.60 -4.03 -3.37
N TYR A 10 -14.31 -4.27 -3.63
CA TYR A 10 -13.33 -4.58 -2.60
C TYR A 10 -13.12 -3.43 -1.61
N VAL A 11 -12.92 -2.21 -2.10
CA VAL A 11 -12.67 -1.01 -1.26
C VAL A 11 -13.84 -0.76 -0.31
N HIS A 12 -15.07 -0.96 -0.77
CA HIS A 12 -16.29 -0.73 0.01
C HIS A 12 -16.77 -1.95 0.79
N SER A 13 -16.19 -3.15 0.60
CA SER A 13 -16.65 -4.33 1.32
C SER A 13 -16.34 -4.25 2.82
N THR A 14 -17.23 -4.80 3.64
CA THR A 14 -17.01 -4.98 5.09
C THR A 14 -16.70 -6.45 5.45
N GLY A 15 -16.42 -7.28 4.45
CA GLY A 15 -16.17 -8.73 4.57
C GLY A 15 -16.67 -9.48 3.34
N GLY A 16 -16.42 -10.79 3.29
CA GLY A 16 -16.88 -11.68 2.23
C GLY A 16 -15.86 -11.91 1.13
N SER A 17 -16.15 -12.85 0.24
CA SER A 17 -15.25 -13.25 -0.84
C SER A 17 -15.88 -13.06 -2.21
N TYR A 18 -15.03 -12.74 -3.17
CA TYR A 18 -15.39 -12.67 -4.58
C TYR A 18 -14.21 -13.17 -5.42
N ILE A 19 -14.51 -14.05 -6.38
CA ILE A 19 -13.51 -14.61 -7.30
C ILE A 19 -14.00 -14.37 -8.72
N ALA A 20 -13.28 -13.56 -9.51
CA ALA A 20 -13.48 -13.51 -10.95
C ALA A 20 -12.17 -13.51 -11.72
N GLY A 21 -11.94 -14.61 -12.42
CA GLY A 21 -10.76 -14.78 -13.26
C GLY A 21 -9.49 -14.53 -12.45
N SER A 22 -8.72 -13.54 -12.88
CA SER A 22 -7.42 -13.21 -12.32
C SER A 22 -7.44 -12.20 -11.18
N PHE A 23 -8.59 -11.58 -10.87
CA PHE A 23 -8.72 -10.63 -9.76
C PHE A 23 -9.78 -11.11 -8.78
N SER A 24 -9.38 -11.29 -7.52
CA SER A 24 -10.26 -11.76 -6.45
C SER A 24 -10.01 -11.00 -5.16
N PHE A 25 -10.95 -11.07 -4.23
CA PHE A 25 -10.73 -10.62 -2.86
C PHE A 25 -11.40 -11.57 -1.87
N THR A 26 -10.82 -11.65 -0.68
CA THR A 26 -11.34 -12.40 0.45
C THR A 26 -11.17 -11.55 1.69
N ASP A 27 -12.29 -11.16 2.28
CA ASP A 27 -12.38 -10.27 3.42
C ASP A 27 -11.61 -8.96 3.20
N ASN A 28 -10.45 -8.85 3.84
CA ASN A 28 -9.60 -7.69 3.79
C ASN A 28 -8.54 -7.77 2.69
N TRP A 29 -8.39 -8.90 2.01
CA TRP A 29 -7.29 -9.17 1.09
C TRP A 29 -7.75 -9.11 -0.37
N ALA A 30 -6.98 -8.43 -1.21
CA ALA A 30 -7.15 -8.47 -2.65
C ALA A 30 -5.99 -9.24 -3.29
N HIS A 31 -6.30 -10.08 -4.27
CA HIS A 31 -5.36 -10.98 -4.93
C HIS A 31 -5.41 -10.83 -6.44
N SER A 32 -4.24 -10.85 -7.07
CA SER A 32 -4.09 -10.95 -8.52
C SER A 32 -3.35 -12.24 -8.86
N TRP A 33 -3.98 -13.13 -9.63
CA TRP A 33 -3.42 -14.45 -9.96
C TRP A 33 -2.96 -15.22 -8.71
N GLY A 34 -3.74 -15.15 -7.62
CA GLY A 34 -3.43 -15.79 -6.34
C GLY A 34 -2.38 -15.07 -5.49
N VAL A 35 -1.76 -14.00 -5.98
CA VAL A 35 -0.78 -13.20 -5.23
C VAL A 35 -1.48 -12.05 -4.52
N ALA A 36 -1.25 -11.88 -3.22
CA ALA A 36 -1.78 -10.76 -2.46
C ALA A 36 -1.19 -9.43 -2.95
N ILE A 37 -2.06 -8.51 -3.37
CA ILE A 37 -1.69 -7.21 -3.92
C ILE A 37 -2.15 -6.03 -3.08
N ALA A 38 -3.14 -6.23 -2.20
CA ALA A 38 -3.58 -5.23 -1.25
C ALA A 38 -4.22 -5.86 -0.02
N ARG A 39 -4.20 -5.14 1.09
CA ARG A 39 -4.84 -5.52 2.35
C ARG A 39 -5.47 -4.30 3.03
N LYS A 40 -6.74 -4.38 3.41
CA LYS A 40 -7.38 -3.44 4.33
C LYS A 40 -6.96 -3.76 5.75
N VAL A 41 -6.52 -2.74 6.48
CA VAL A 41 -6.14 -2.86 7.88
C VAL A 41 -6.94 -1.85 8.69
N LYS A 42 -7.50 -2.31 9.79
CA LYS A 42 -8.22 -1.46 10.72
C LYS A 42 -7.27 -1.05 11.83
N VAL A 43 -7.07 0.26 12.00
CA VAL A 43 -6.24 0.85 13.06
C VAL A 43 -7.15 1.77 13.86
N GLY A 44 -7.44 1.37 15.10
CA GLY A 44 -8.51 1.97 15.90
C GLY A 44 -9.86 2.08 15.16
N ARG A 45 -10.28 3.31 14.84
CA ARG A 45 -11.56 3.61 14.14
C ARG A 45 -11.39 3.81 12.64
N GLN A 46 -10.17 3.83 12.12
CA GLN A 46 -9.88 4.09 10.72
C GLN A 46 -9.56 2.79 9.99
N THR A 47 -9.95 2.73 8.71
CA THR A 47 -9.50 1.68 7.80
C THR A 47 -8.49 2.31 6.85
N VAL A 48 -7.32 1.69 6.76
CA VAL A 48 -6.27 2.06 5.80
C VAL A 48 -6.01 0.91 4.84
N LEU A 49 -5.43 1.24 3.69
CA LEU A 49 -5.16 0.27 2.66
C LEU A 49 -3.66 0.13 2.41
N LEU A 50 -3.14 -1.06 2.64
CA LEU A 50 -1.79 -1.42 2.25
C LEU A 50 -1.81 -1.95 0.82
N ILE A 51 -0.95 -1.42 -0.03
CA ILE A 51 -0.83 -1.81 -1.42
C ILE A 51 0.58 -2.36 -1.66
N ASN A 52 0.68 -3.54 -2.27
CA ASN A 52 1.97 -4.18 -2.45
C ASN A 52 2.85 -3.39 -3.45
N SER A 53 4.03 -2.99 -3.00
CA SER A 53 4.98 -2.18 -3.78
C SER A 53 5.86 -3.00 -4.74
N MET A 54 5.78 -4.34 -4.71
CA MET A 54 6.55 -5.22 -5.57
C MET A 54 6.32 -4.94 -7.07
N LYS A 55 7.33 -5.29 -7.88
CA LYS A 55 7.23 -5.25 -9.35
C LYS A 55 6.47 -6.48 -9.82
N TYR A 56 5.45 -6.27 -10.64
CA TYR A 56 4.61 -7.34 -11.14
C TYR A 56 4.47 -7.30 -12.66
N SER A 57 3.82 -8.33 -13.21
CA SER A 57 3.32 -8.34 -14.58
C SER A 57 2.41 -7.14 -14.86
N VAL A 58 2.19 -6.85 -16.15
CA VAL A 58 1.32 -5.76 -16.61
C VAL A 58 -0.10 -5.90 -16.05
N SER A 59 -0.67 -7.11 -16.08
CA SER A 59 -2.02 -7.38 -15.60
C SER A 59 -2.16 -7.14 -14.10
N THR A 60 -1.23 -7.65 -13.29
CA THR A 60 -1.23 -7.42 -11.84
C THR A 60 -1.01 -5.94 -11.50
N SER A 61 -0.15 -5.26 -12.27
CA SER A 61 0.04 -3.81 -12.12
C SER A 61 -1.24 -3.03 -12.44
N ALA A 62 -2.03 -3.49 -13.41
CA ALA A 62 -3.33 -2.91 -13.74
C ALA A 62 -4.36 -3.11 -12.61
N HIS A 63 -4.45 -4.32 -12.02
CA HIS A 63 -5.32 -4.58 -10.87
C HIS A 63 -4.96 -3.68 -9.68
N ARG A 64 -3.67 -3.57 -9.37
CA ARG A 64 -3.16 -2.66 -8.33
C ARG A 64 -3.52 -1.20 -8.63
N GLY A 65 -3.38 -0.79 -9.88
CA GLY A 65 -3.77 0.55 -10.33
C GLY A 65 -5.27 0.82 -10.15
N SER A 66 -6.13 -0.17 -10.41
CA SER A 66 -7.57 -0.06 -10.18
C SER A 66 -7.90 0.09 -8.69
N ILE A 67 -7.29 -0.72 -7.82
CA ILE A 67 -7.41 -0.59 -6.37
C ILE A 67 -6.99 0.79 -5.90
N ARG A 68 -5.83 1.29 -6.36
CA ARG A 68 -5.33 2.62 -5.98
C ARG A 68 -6.32 3.72 -6.34
N ARG A 69 -6.89 3.68 -7.54
CA ARG A 69 -7.90 4.66 -7.99
C ARG A 69 -9.19 4.58 -7.17
N ALA A 70 -9.70 3.38 -6.93
CA ALA A 70 -10.91 3.19 -6.13
C ALA A 70 -10.71 3.66 -4.69
N ALA A 71 -9.58 3.34 -4.07
CA ALA A 71 -9.25 3.77 -2.72
C ALA A 71 -9.07 5.29 -2.61
N GLN A 72 -8.45 5.92 -3.62
CA GLN A 72 -8.36 7.39 -3.70
C GLN A 72 -9.75 8.03 -3.81
N ALA A 73 -10.64 7.48 -4.64
CA ALA A 73 -12.01 7.97 -4.78
C ALA A 73 -12.82 7.82 -3.48
N ALA A 74 -12.57 6.76 -2.71
CA ALA A 74 -13.17 6.53 -1.41
C ALA A 74 -12.54 7.33 -0.26
N GLY A 75 -11.47 8.10 -0.52
CA GLY A 75 -10.75 8.86 0.51
C GLY A 75 -10.00 7.98 1.52
N LEU A 76 -9.69 6.73 1.16
CA LEU A 76 -8.90 5.86 2.03
C LEU A 76 -7.43 6.27 2.04
N ARG A 77 -6.83 6.31 3.25
CA ARG A 77 -5.39 6.44 3.39
C ARG A 77 -4.71 5.16 2.87
N MET A 78 -3.67 5.34 2.07
CA MET A 78 -2.95 4.23 1.43
C MET A 78 -1.47 4.27 1.76
N PHE A 79 -0.84 3.11 1.84
CA PHE A 79 0.61 2.96 1.99
C PHE A 79 1.15 1.93 0.99
N GLU A 80 2.22 2.27 0.29
CA GLU A 80 2.86 1.34 -0.66
C GLU A 80 4.02 0.60 0.00
N VAL A 81 3.79 -0.65 0.38
CA VAL A 81 4.72 -1.44 1.20
C VAL A 81 4.98 -2.82 0.60
N PRO A 82 6.18 -3.39 0.77
CA PRO A 82 6.50 -4.73 0.25
C PRO A 82 5.82 -5.85 1.07
N ASN A 83 5.60 -5.63 2.37
CA ASN A 83 4.96 -6.58 3.26
C ASN A 83 3.55 -6.09 3.66
N LEU A 84 2.51 -6.86 3.29
CA LEU A 84 1.12 -6.62 3.68
C LEU A 84 0.77 -7.26 5.04
N HIS A 85 1.59 -8.19 5.52
CA HIS A 85 1.45 -8.87 6.81
C HIS A 85 2.15 -8.06 7.90
N ILE A 86 1.62 -6.87 8.16
CA ILE A 86 2.24 -5.93 9.10
C ILE A 86 2.32 -6.50 10.51
N ASP A 87 1.33 -7.29 10.93
CA ASP A 87 1.22 -7.92 12.26
C ASP A 87 2.44 -8.79 12.66
N HIS A 88 3.29 -9.13 11.70
CA HIS A 88 4.48 -9.97 11.92
C HIS A 88 5.81 -9.24 11.67
N ASP A 89 5.87 -8.25 10.77
CA ASP A 89 7.12 -7.60 10.39
C ASP A 89 6.87 -6.24 9.72
N HIS A 90 6.96 -5.17 10.51
CA HIS A 90 6.98 -3.79 10.01
C HIS A 90 8.39 -3.34 9.59
N GLU A 91 9.43 -4.01 10.07
CA GLU A 91 10.81 -3.59 9.84
C GLU A 91 11.15 -3.66 8.35
N ALA A 92 10.68 -4.70 7.66
CA ALA A 92 10.80 -4.81 6.21
C ALA A 92 10.21 -3.59 5.46
N ASN A 93 9.08 -3.06 5.94
CA ASN A 93 8.43 -1.90 5.34
C ASN A 93 9.20 -0.60 5.63
N LEU A 94 9.69 -0.41 6.87
CA LEU A 94 10.53 0.73 7.22
C LEU A 94 11.85 0.75 6.45
N ARG A 95 12.53 -0.41 6.37
CA ARG A 95 13.74 -0.58 5.56
C ARG A 95 13.48 -0.24 4.08
N PHE A 96 12.30 -0.59 3.56
CA PHE A 96 11.91 -0.24 2.20
C PHE A 96 11.77 1.28 1.98
N TYR A 97 11.12 2.00 2.91
CA TYR A 97 11.04 3.46 2.84
C TYR A 97 12.44 4.09 2.88
N LEU A 98 13.28 3.68 3.84
CA LEU A 98 14.65 4.19 3.98
C LEU A 98 15.50 3.93 2.73
N ALA A 99 15.40 2.72 2.16
CA ALA A 99 16.11 2.38 0.93
C ALA A 99 15.66 3.25 -0.25
N ARG A 100 14.35 3.48 -0.42
CA ARG A 100 13.83 4.36 -1.47
C ARG A 100 14.23 5.82 -1.29
N ILE A 101 14.19 6.35 -0.06
CA ILE A 101 14.67 7.71 0.23
C ILE A 101 16.15 7.83 -0.13
N THR A 102 16.95 6.81 0.18
CA THR A 102 18.39 6.78 -0.12
C THR A 102 18.66 6.74 -1.63
N ASP A 103 17.94 5.90 -2.38
CA ASP A 103 18.02 5.86 -3.85
C ASP A 103 17.63 7.21 -4.46
N LEU A 104 16.56 7.86 -3.99
CA LEU A 104 16.15 9.17 -4.46
C LEU A 104 17.20 10.25 -4.16
N LYS A 105 17.81 10.23 -2.97
CA LYS A 105 18.91 11.13 -2.61
C LYS A 105 20.13 10.94 -3.52
N ALA A 106 20.48 9.70 -3.84
CA ALA A 106 21.57 9.39 -4.77
C ALA A 106 21.26 9.92 -6.19
N ARG A 107 20.05 9.68 -6.72
CA ARG A 107 19.63 10.17 -8.04
C ARG A 107 19.54 11.68 -8.12
N ARG A 108 19.19 12.34 -7.02
CA ARG A 108 19.14 13.80 -6.93
C ARG A 108 20.49 14.45 -7.25
N VAL A 109 21.59 13.88 -6.79
CA VAL A 109 22.96 14.46 -6.94
C VAL A 109 23.33 14.66 -8.41
N SER A 110 22.94 13.74 -9.29
CA SER A 110 23.26 13.77 -10.72
C SER A 110 22.10 14.26 -11.60
N ALA A 111 20.99 14.67 -11.01
CA ALA A 111 19.79 15.04 -11.75
C ALA A 111 19.87 16.46 -12.33
N LEU A 112 19.41 16.62 -13.56
CA LEU A 112 19.18 17.93 -14.19
C LEU A 112 18.10 18.77 -13.46
N LYS A 113 17.19 18.11 -12.72
CA LYS A 113 16.09 18.74 -11.97
C LYS A 113 16.04 18.22 -10.54
N PRO A 114 16.97 18.63 -9.65
CA PRO A 114 17.06 18.10 -8.29
C PRO A 114 15.82 18.42 -7.44
N ALA A 115 15.16 19.55 -7.67
CA ALA A 115 13.94 19.96 -6.94
C ALA A 115 12.80 18.94 -7.04
N LYS A 116 12.69 18.20 -8.17
CA LYS A 116 11.70 17.12 -8.31
C LYS A 116 11.97 15.99 -7.31
N TYR A 117 13.25 15.65 -7.11
CA TYR A 117 13.63 14.62 -6.15
C TYR A 117 13.47 15.10 -4.72
N ASP A 118 13.72 16.39 -4.44
CA ASP A 118 13.45 16.98 -3.12
C ASP A 118 12.00 16.81 -2.71
N GLN A 119 11.07 17.15 -3.62
CA GLN A 119 9.63 16.95 -3.38
C GLN A 119 9.31 15.46 -3.13
N LEU A 120 9.79 14.55 -3.98
CA LEU A 120 9.53 13.11 -3.82
C LEU A 120 10.11 12.54 -2.51
N ILE A 121 11.27 13.04 -2.07
CA ILE A 121 11.88 12.64 -0.80
C ILE A 121 11.01 13.14 0.37
N GLN A 122 10.57 14.39 0.34
CA GLN A 122 9.70 14.95 1.38
C GLN A 122 8.37 14.20 1.48
N GLU A 123 7.72 13.93 0.35
CA GLU A 123 6.48 13.15 0.29
C GLU A 123 6.68 11.75 0.89
N LEU A 124 7.78 11.08 0.55
CA LEU A 124 8.07 9.74 1.05
C LEU A 124 8.48 9.72 2.52
N GLN A 125 9.15 10.77 3.00
CA GLN A 125 9.45 10.95 4.43
C GLN A 125 8.17 11.19 5.24
N GLN A 126 7.24 11.98 4.72
CA GLN A 126 5.95 12.19 5.35
C GLN A 126 5.15 10.89 5.39
N GLU A 127 5.06 10.16 4.27
CA GLU A 127 4.38 8.85 4.22
C GLU A 127 5.00 7.83 5.21
N MET A 128 6.32 7.83 5.37
CA MET A 128 6.99 6.97 6.35
C MET A 128 6.67 7.38 7.80
N SER A 129 6.69 8.68 8.12
CA SER A 129 6.31 9.18 9.45
C SER A 129 4.86 8.81 9.78
N ASP A 130 3.98 9.05 8.81
CA ASP A 130 2.56 8.71 8.86
C ASP A 130 2.31 7.21 9.09
N TYR A 131 3.12 6.36 8.47
CA TYR A 131 3.09 4.91 8.65
C TYR A 131 3.52 4.52 10.06
N ILE A 132 4.63 5.09 10.54
CA ILE A 132 5.16 4.83 11.90
C ILE A 132 4.11 5.24 12.95
N ASP A 133 3.59 6.47 12.87
CA ASP A 133 2.59 7.00 13.80
C ASP A 133 1.32 6.15 13.83
N LEU A 134 0.96 5.52 12.72
CA LEU A 134 -0.25 4.71 12.63
C LEU A 134 -0.04 3.30 13.20
N PHE A 135 1.13 2.69 12.98
CA PHE A 135 1.33 1.27 13.23
C PHE A 135 2.27 0.93 14.39
N GLU A 136 3.18 1.83 14.77
CA GLU A 136 4.08 1.63 15.91
C GLU A 136 3.36 1.74 17.28
N PRO A 137 2.35 2.63 17.48
CA PRO A 137 1.63 2.71 18.76
C PRO A 137 0.71 1.52 19.05
N GLU A 138 0.27 0.76 18.04
CA GLU A 138 -0.55 -0.43 18.25
C GLU A 138 0.28 -1.62 18.76
N GLN A 139 1.55 -1.75 18.34
CA GLN A 139 2.45 -2.79 18.84
C GLN A 139 2.76 -2.67 20.34
N GLN A 140 2.92 -1.45 20.85
CA GLN A 140 3.17 -1.23 22.28
C GLN A 140 1.97 -1.63 23.16
N LYS A 141 0.75 -1.71 22.59
CA LYS A 141 -0.47 -2.12 23.30
C LYS A 141 -0.73 -3.62 23.24
N GLU A 142 -0.24 -4.32 22.23
CA GLU A 142 -0.37 -5.79 22.13
C GLU A 142 0.78 -6.54 22.82
N ALA A 143 1.90 -5.88 23.11
CA ALA A 143 3.04 -6.45 23.84
C ALA A 143 3.05 -6.15 25.36
N ALA A 144 2.05 -5.45 25.89
CA ALA A 144 1.90 -5.08 27.30
C ALA A 144 0.72 -5.81 27.96
#